data_AF-A0A3C1RN99-F1
#
_entry.id   AF-A0A3C1RN99-F1
#
_cell.length_a   1.000
_cell.length_b   1.000
_cell.length_c   1.000
_cell.angle_alpha   90.00
_cell.angle_beta   90.00
_cell.angle_gamma   90.00
#
_symmetry.space_group_name_H-M   'P 1'
#
loop_
_entity.id
_entity.type
_entity.pdbx_description
1 polymer ?
#
loop_
_entity_poly.entity_id
_entity_poly.type
_entity_poly.pdbx_seq_one_letter_code
_entity_poly.pdbx_strand_id
1 'polypeptide(L)'
;MFKQASTIQENGTIVVPTISHYVCRTLVNFQHPNWINPRYRHIPWQKPEHQSSLIRQLNQGLSQARNREELLVKLQAYLSRLFSVEFLRSPEYKVLIAKLEQLTDPDIAVLFANYPLGDHSPSHLLFNGRSAKETGISILLLDVENLTLDIETEKFLETICLYPMQIKVAFANWRSMGKKDLEYHQRGYQLIHVPAGKDSADLKMSTVGSSIFVHYPTAKEVLVCSSDQGLTHLCNALQTHGLTVYQVTKNKAKITVLNTRTSQINTYSLTTAPEIPTLDQFILQLQEIIKLEQKRSHCQWIKLNRVDILYKDAYNLTISQVVAAHFSDYQARDIFVKNPHIFVVHKSSEKSPSYVTLFEIQSSVIEPVALLDTELSQKTLIESLEDLENALVKIIKELTLNSSEDNVPLSILGTQFYQKYGIPITKIIKKLKLAGNFQKLLNLSTAFNLDKTDKDWRVKLNSP
;
A
#
# COMPACT_ATOMS: atom_id res chain seq x y z
N MET A 1 45.52 -5.78 37.80
CA MET A 1 44.19 -5.96 38.43
C MET A 1 43.68 -4.58 38.86
N PHE A 2 43.25 -3.75 37.92
CA PHE A 2 42.59 -2.47 38.22
C PHE A 2 41.14 -2.59 37.77
N LYS A 3 40.23 -2.73 38.74
CA LYS A 3 38.80 -2.51 38.53
C LYS A 3 38.63 -1.01 38.24
N GLN A 4 38.34 -0.66 37.00
CA GLN A 4 37.76 0.65 36.70
C GLN A 4 36.34 0.66 37.29
N ALA A 5 36.22 1.29 38.45
CA ALA A 5 34.98 1.89 38.88
C ALA A 5 34.73 3.10 37.97
N SER A 6 33.92 2.93 36.93
CA SER A 6 33.36 4.04 36.15
C SER A 6 32.23 4.67 36.96
N THR A 7 32.61 5.68 37.72
CA THR A 7 31.76 6.49 38.57
C THR A 7 30.74 7.26 37.72
N ILE A 8 29.49 7.20 38.16
CA ILE A 8 28.28 7.70 37.51
C ILE A 8 28.22 9.23 37.70
N GLN A 9 29.05 9.97 36.98
CA GLN A 9 28.92 11.43 36.84
C GLN A 9 28.58 11.88 35.42
N GLU A 10 28.77 11.03 34.40
CA GLU A 10 28.42 11.36 33.01
C GLU A 10 27.01 10.89 32.59
N ASN A 11 26.44 9.85 33.25
CA ASN A 11 25.09 9.36 32.90
C ASN A 11 23.98 10.39 33.18
N GLY A 12 24.13 11.24 34.21
CA GLY A 12 23.08 12.19 34.61
C GLY A 12 22.81 13.30 33.59
N THR A 13 23.80 13.65 32.76
CA THR A 13 23.75 14.86 31.92
C THR A 13 23.00 14.64 30.60
N ILE A 14 22.93 13.39 30.11
CA ILE A 14 22.34 13.07 28.80
C ILE A 14 21.25 12.00 28.91
N VAL A 15 21.47 10.91 29.67
CA VAL A 15 20.52 9.78 29.76
C VAL A 15 19.17 10.22 30.32
N VAL A 16 19.19 10.91 31.47
CA VAL A 16 17.96 11.33 32.15
C VAL A 16 17.16 12.34 31.31
N PRO A 17 17.77 13.41 30.76
CA PRO A 17 17.08 14.29 29.81
C PRO A 17 16.50 13.54 28.61
N THR A 18 17.25 12.63 27.98
CA THR A 18 16.78 11.89 26.80
C THR A 18 15.58 11.00 27.14
N ILE A 19 15.61 10.30 28.27
CA ILE A 19 14.50 9.50 28.78
C ILE A 19 13.27 10.39 29.02
N SER A 20 13.43 11.52 29.70
CA SER A 20 12.33 12.44 30.01
C SER A 20 11.68 13.01 28.74
N HIS A 21 12.47 13.37 27.73
CA HIS A 21 11.96 13.84 26.44
C HIS A 21 11.23 12.73 25.68
N TYR A 22 11.76 11.51 25.70
CA TYR A 22 11.11 10.37 25.05
C TYR A 22 9.76 10.06 25.68
N VAL A 23 9.68 9.98 27.02
CA VAL A 23 8.41 9.75 27.73
C VAL A 23 7.40 10.85 27.44
N CYS A 24 7.82 12.12 27.48
CA CYS A 24 6.95 13.25 27.17
C CYS A 24 6.42 13.18 25.74
N ARG A 25 7.26 12.85 24.76
CA ARG A 25 6.88 12.71 23.35
C ARG A 25 5.92 11.55 23.12
N THR A 26 6.18 10.39 23.72
CA THR A 26 5.26 9.24 23.68
C THR A 26 3.88 9.65 24.18
N LEU A 27 3.85 10.46 25.24
CA LEU A 27 2.60 10.92 25.84
C LEU A 27 1.82 11.88 24.94
N VAL A 28 2.51 12.81 24.27
CA VAL A 28 1.95 13.75 23.29
C VAL A 28 1.35 13.00 22.09
N ASN A 29 1.99 11.91 21.66
CA ASN A 29 1.62 11.16 20.46
C ASN A 29 0.56 10.07 20.70
N PHE A 30 0.04 9.88 21.92
CA PHE A 30 -1.00 8.88 22.15
C PHE A 30 -2.31 9.26 21.49
N GLN A 31 -2.79 8.38 20.60
CA GLN A 31 -4.11 8.48 19.97
C GLN A 31 -5.25 7.88 20.82
N HIS A 32 -4.93 7.33 22.01
CA HIS A 32 -5.88 6.67 22.91
C HIS A 32 -5.93 7.34 24.29
N PRO A 33 -6.87 8.27 24.54
CA PRO A 33 -6.98 8.99 25.81
C PRO A 33 -7.19 8.10 27.04
N ASN A 34 -7.76 6.90 26.84
CA ASN A 34 -8.03 5.94 27.91
C ASN A 34 -6.76 5.30 28.49
N TRP A 35 -5.65 5.31 27.74
CA TRP A 35 -4.36 4.75 28.15
C TRP A 35 -3.60 5.61 29.15
N ILE A 36 -3.94 6.89 29.25
CA ILE A 36 -3.43 7.80 30.28
C ILE A 36 -4.24 7.59 31.57
N ASN A 37 -3.56 7.65 32.72
CA ASN A 37 -4.21 7.55 34.02
C ASN A 37 -5.34 8.60 34.12
N PRO A 38 -6.56 8.25 34.59
CA PRO A 38 -7.70 9.17 34.71
C PRO A 38 -7.37 10.53 35.33
N ARG A 39 -6.44 10.55 36.30
CA ARG A 39 -5.99 11.76 36.99
C ARG A 39 -5.30 12.78 36.07
N TYR A 40 -4.79 12.35 34.91
CA TYR A 40 -4.01 13.19 34.01
C TYR A 40 -4.61 13.32 32.60
N ARG A 41 -5.79 12.72 32.33
CA ARG A 41 -6.44 12.76 31.01
C ARG A 41 -6.89 14.16 30.58
N HIS A 42 -7.19 15.04 31.54
CA HIS A 42 -7.68 16.39 31.28
C HIS A 42 -6.56 17.40 30.97
N ILE A 43 -5.29 16.99 31.07
CA ILE A 43 -4.14 17.86 30.84
C ILE A 43 -3.87 17.95 29.33
N PRO A 44 -3.80 19.16 28.73
CA PRO A 44 -3.53 19.32 27.31
C PRO A 44 -2.03 19.18 27.02
N TRP A 45 -1.58 17.93 26.88
CA TRP A 45 -0.17 17.57 26.72
C TRP A 45 0.54 18.15 25.49
N GLN A 46 -0.22 18.58 24.49
CA GLN A 46 0.30 19.29 23.32
C GLN A 46 0.88 20.68 23.65
N LYS A 47 0.52 21.26 24.81
CA LYS A 47 1.03 22.58 25.20
C LYS A 47 2.45 22.50 25.77
N PRO A 48 3.38 23.38 25.34
CA PRO A 48 4.76 23.40 25.82
C PRO A 48 4.90 23.50 27.34
N GLU A 49 4.02 24.26 28.00
CA GLU A 49 4.03 24.47 29.45
C GLU A 49 3.89 23.16 30.25
N HIS A 50 3.03 22.24 29.80
CA HIS A 50 2.82 20.95 30.44
C HIS A 50 3.95 19.96 30.11
N GLN A 51 4.49 20.03 28.90
CA GLN A 51 5.65 19.23 28.49
C GLN A 51 6.90 19.58 29.29
N SER A 52 7.22 20.87 29.39
CA SER A 52 8.36 21.35 30.19
C SER A 52 8.21 21.02 31.68
N SER A 53 6.98 21.08 32.21
CA SER A 53 6.70 20.71 33.61
C SER A 53 6.92 19.21 33.85
N LEU A 54 6.43 18.35 32.95
CA LEU A 54 6.63 16.89 33.03
C LEU A 54 8.11 16.52 32.88
N ILE A 55 8.81 17.09 31.91
CA ILE A 55 10.25 16.86 31.69
C ILE A 55 11.04 17.28 32.94
N ARG A 56 10.73 18.44 33.53
CA ARG A 56 11.39 18.88 34.77
C ARG A 56 11.15 17.91 35.93
N GLN A 57 9.91 17.43 36.10
CA GLN A 57 9.58 16.46 37.16
C GLN A 57 10.31 15.12 36.97
N LEU A 58 10.34 14.60 35.74
CA LEU A 58 11.06 13.37 35.41
C LEU A 58 12.56 13.54 35.59
N ASN A 59 13.15 14.65 35.13
CA ASN A 59 14.57 14.95 35.32
C ASN A 59 14.95 15.01 36.80
N GLN A 60 14.15 15.70 37.62
CA GLN A 60 14.39 15.81 39.06
C GLN A 60 14.26 14.46 39.77
N GLY A 61 13.29 13.63 39.39
CA GLY A 61 13.06 12.33 40.01
C GLY A 61 14.07 11.26 39.61
N LEU A 62 14.41 11.20 38.33
CA LEU A 62 15.28 10.17 37.74
C LEU A 62 16.77 10.46 37.97
N SER A 63 17.17 11.73 38.07
CA SER A 63 18.56 12.11 38.38
C SER A 63 19.02 11.68 39.78
N GLN A 64 18.09 11.34 40.67
CA GLN A 64 18.39 10.84 42.01
C GLN A 64 18.76 9.35 42.03
N ALA A 65 18.70 8.63 40.91
CA ALA A 65 19.08 7.22 40.84
C ALA A 65 20.61 7.07 40.90
N ARG A 66 21.11 6.17 41.75
CA ARG A 66 22.55 5.95 41.93
C ARG A 66 23.14 4.94 40.97
N ASN A 67 22.31 4.09 40.37
CA ASN A 67 22.73 3.08 39.40
C ASN A 67 21.61 2.79 38.39
N ARG A 68 21.93 2.02 37.34
CA ARG A 68 21.00 1.70 36.23
C ARG A 68 19.75 0.96 36.73
N GLU A 69 19.90 0.05 37.66
CA GLU A 69 18.80 -0.74 38.21
C GLU A 69 17.82 0.15 39.00
N GLU A 70 18.34 1.05 39.84
CA GLU A 70 17.54 2.03 40.58
C GLU A 70 16.84 3.01 39.63
N LEU A 71 17.50 3.40 38.53
CA LEU A 71 16.92 4.25 37.49
C LEU A 71 15.72 3.57 36.83
N LEU A 72 15.84 2.29 36.46
CA LEU A 72 14.76 1.51 35.85
C LEU A 72 13.58 1.32 36.80
N VAL A 73 13.85 1.01 38.08
CA VAL A 73 12.79 0.88 39.09
C VAL A 73 12.05 2.21 39.27
N LYS A 74 12.77 3.33 39.39
CA LYS A 74 12.15 4.67 39.48
C LYS A 74 11.36 5.01 38.22
N LEU A 75 11.90 4.73 37.04
CA LEU A 75 11.22 4.95 35.77
C LEU A 75 9.90 4.17 35.68
N GLN A 76 9.91 2.87 36.00
CA GLN A 76 8.69 2.06 36.02
C GLN A 76 7.66 2.59 37.04
N ALA A 77 8.11 3.09 38.19
CA ALA A 77 7.24 3.75 39.17
C ALA A 77 6.60 5.05 38.63
N TYR A 78 7.33 5.83 37.82
CA TYR A 78 6.76 7.01 37.16
C TYR A 78 5.77 6.64 36.06
N LEU A 79 6.10 5.66 35.21
CA LEU A 79 5.22 5.21 34.14
C LEU A 79 3.91 4.60 34.68
N SER A 80 3.98 3.84 35.77
CA SER A 80 2.79 3.29 36.42
C SER A 80 1.88 4.33 37.07
N ARG A 81 2.42 5.51 37.43
CA ARG A 81 1.60 6.66 37.85
C ARG A 81 0.96 7.36 36.65
N LEU A 82 1.72 7.51 35.57
CA LEU A 82 1.34 8.29 34.39
C LEU A 82 0.29 7.57 33.51
N PHE A 83 0.41 6.25 33.40
CA PHE A 83 -0.44 5.43 32.54
C PHE A 83 -1.48 4.59 33.30
N SER A 84 -2.53 4.21 32.58
CA SER A 84 -3.59 3.32 33.08
C SER A 84 -3.11 1.87 33.19
N VAL A 85 -3.77 1.08 34.04
CA VAL A 85 -3.48 -0.37 34.18
C VAL A 85 -3.71 -1.13 32.87
N GLU A 86 -4.64 -0.69 32.04
CA GLU A 86 -4.90 -1.26 30.71
C GLU A 86 -3.69 -1.10 29.80
N PHE A 87 -3.07 0.08 29.77
CA PHE A 87 -1.86 0.33 28.99
C PHE A 87 -0.67 -0.47 29.52
N LEU A 88 -0.48 -0.54 30.85
CA LEU A 88 0.63 -1.31 31.44
C LEU A 88 0.58 -2.82 31.10
N ARG A 89 -0.58 -3.35 30.71
CA ARG A 89 -0.76 -4.74 30.27
C ARG A 89 -0.65 -4.93 28.76
N SER A 90 -0.53 -3.84 28.00
CA SER A 90 -0.56 -3.87 26.54
C SER A 90 0.80 -4.23 25.94
N PRO A 91 0.84 -4.76 24.70
CA PRO A 91 2.10 -5.01 24.00
C PRO A 91 2.88 -3.72 23.72
N GLU A 92 2.20 -2.58 23.55
CA GLU A 92 2.82 -1.27 23.34
C GLU A 92 3.63 -0.81 24.56
N TYR A 93 3.17 -1.12 25.77
CA TYR A 93 3.95 -0.83 26.98
C TYR A 93 5.25 -1.65 27.05
N LYS A 94 5.24 -2.90 26.57
CA LYS A 94 6.47 -3.72 26.48
C LYS A 94 7.47 -3.10 25.52
N VAL A 95 7.01 -2.57 24.39
CA VAL A 95 7.86 -1.85 23.42
C VAL A 95 8.41 -0.56 24.03
N LEU A 96 7.56 0.21 24.73
CA LEU A 96 7.97 1.44 25.40
C LEU A 96 9.05 1.18 26.47
N ILE A 97 8.84 0.19 27.34
CA ILE A 97 9.81 -0.17 28.37
C ILE A 97 11.12 -0.65 27.77
N ALA A 98 11.08 -1.54 26.77
CA ALA A 98 12.29 -2.00 26.09
C ALA A 98 13.09 -0.84 25.48
N LYS A 99 12.40 0.17 24.92
CA LYS A 99 13.06 1.36 24.39
C LYS A 99 13.68 2.22 25.47
N LEU A 100 12.96 2.45 26.57
CA LEU A 100 13.48 3.23 27.69
C LEU A 100 14.66 2.53 28.39
N GLU A 101 14.63 1.20 28.47
CA GLU A 101 15.75 0.38 28.96
C GLU A 101 16.99 0.50 28.09
N GLN A 102 16.84 0.60 26.76
CA GLN A 102 17.96 0.91 25.85
C GLN A 102 18.48 2.33 26.07
N LEU A 103 17.59 3.30 26.27
CA LEU A 103 17.98 4.70 26.52
C LEU A 103 18.70 4.91 27.85
N THR A 104 18.70 3.94 28.77
CA THR A 104 19.56 3.99 29.96
C THR A 104 21.05 3.79 29.66
N ASP A 105 21.39 3.34 28.45
CA ASP A 105 22.75 3.28 27.95
C ASP A 105 23.20 4.68 27.47
N PRO A 106 24.29 5.25 28.02
CA PRO A 106 24.78 6.58 27.64
C PRO A 106 25.09 6.73 26.16
N ASP A 107 25.63 5.70 25.52
CA ASP A 107 26.01 5.76 24.10
C ASP A 107 24.77 5.85 23.22
N ILE A 108 23.70 5.11 23.59
CA ILE A 108 22.41 5.17 22.92
C ILE A 108 21.73 6.52 23.20
N ALA A 109 21.81 7.03 24.44
CA ALA A 109 21.21 8.31 24.81
C ALA A 109 21.82 9.51 24.05
N VAL A 110 23.13 9.48 23.78
CA VAL A 110 23.83 10.49 22.96
C VAL A 110 23.35 10.46 21.52
N LEU A 111 23.17 9.28 20.93
CA LEU A 111 22.63 9.13 19.57
C LEU A 111 21.20 9.69 19.47
N PHE A 112 20.39 9.52 20.51
CA PHE A 112 19.04 10.07 20.58
C PHE A 112 19.01 11.58 20.83
N ALA A 113 19.96 12.13 21.60
CA ALA A 113 20.04 13.57 21.89
C ALA A 113 20.46 14.39 20.66
N ASN A 114 21.26 13.82 19.76
CA ASN A 114 21.76 14.48 18.56
C ASN A 114 20.79 14.41 17.35
N TYR A 115 19.62 13.81 17.51
CA TYR A 115 18.62 13.71 16.44
C TYR A 115 17.71 14.94 16.42
N PRO A 116 17.62 15.71 15.32
CA PRO A 116 16.83 16.93 15.28
C PRO A 116 15.34 16.64 15.50
N LEU A 117 14.72 17.46 16.36
CA LEU A 117 13.29 17.49 16.69
C LEU A 117 12.47 18.01 15.49
N GLY A 118 12.44 17.25 14.40
CA GLY A 118 11.63 17.51 13.21
C GLY A 118 10.76 16.30 12.86
N ASP A 119 9.46 16.43 13.11
CA ASP A 119 8.28 15.81 12.47
C ASP A 119 8.21 14.32 12.09
N HIS A 120 9.19 13.48 12.43
CA HIS A 120 9.11 12.05 12.12
C HIS A 120 8.75 11.24 13.36
N SER A 121 7.53 10.69 13.36
CA SER A 121 7.01 9.77 14.36
C SER A 121 8.04 8.69 14.70
N PRO A 122 8.33 8.40 15.99
CA PRO A 122 9.43 7.53 16.41
C PRO A 122 9.17 6.03 16.18
N SER A 123 8.25 5.67 15.29
CA SER A 123 7.88 4.29 14.95
C SER A 123 8.92 3.54 14.11
N HIS A 124 9.96 4.22 13.60
CA HIS A 124 10.96 3.62 12.71
C HIS A 124 12.23 3.10 13.43
N LEU A 125 12.33 3.24 14.76
CA LEU A 125 13.56 2.92 15.50
C LEU A 125 13.53 1.64 16.34
N LEU A 126 12.62 0.69 16.08
CA LEU A 126 12.65 -0.64 16.73
C LEU A 126 11.90 -1.74 15.95
N PHE A 127 12.65 -2.55 15.20
CA PHE A 127 12.50 -4.02 15.06
C PHE A 127 13.89 -4.48 14.61
N ASN A 128 14.67 -5.30 15.31
CA ASN A 128 14.37 -6.53 16.02
C ASN A 128 15.28 -6.71 17.23
N GLY A 129 14.76 -7.32 18.28
CA GLY A 129 15.58 -7.79 19.40
C GLY A 129 16.63 -8.78 18.91
N ARG A 130 17.90 -8.43 19.07
CA ARG A 130 19.06 -9.32 19.15
C ARG A 130 20.20 -8.54 19.82
N SER A 131 20.80 -9.18 20.81
CA SER A 131 21.91 -8.75 21.67
C SER A 131 22.81 -7.66 21.08
N ALA A 132 23.05 -6.61 21.85
CA ALA A 132 24.12 -5.64 21.64
C ALA A 132 25.46 -6.38 21.42
N LYS A 133 25.94 -6.38 20.18
CA LYS A 133 27.33 -6.62 19.80
C LYS A 133 27.51 -6.24 18.32
N GLU A 134 28.45 -5.31 18.11
CA GLU A 134 28.88 -4.67 16.84
C GLU A 134 27.87 -3.72 16.18
N THR A 135 28.07 -2.41 16.37
CA THR A 135 27.43 -1.35 15.58
C THR A 135 27.97 -1.39 14.15
N GLY A 136 27.29 -2.14 13.28
CA GLY A 136 27.56 -2.17 11.84
C GLY A 136 26.48 -1.45 11.04
N ILE A 137 26.83 -1.03 9.83
CA ILE A 137 25.88 -0.53 8.84
C ILE A 137 25.98 -1.34 7.54
N SER A 138 24.87 -1.39 6.81
CA SER A 138 24.81 -1.92 5.45
C SER A 138 24.76 -0.77 4.45
N ILE A 139 25.49 -0.92 3.35
CA ILE A 139 25.61 0.08 2.29
C ILE A 139 25.13 -0.53 0.98
N LEU A 140 24.24 0.16 0.27
CA LEU A 140 23.77 -0.26 -1.04
C LEU A 140 24.42 0.58 -2.13
N LEU A 141 25.09 -0.09 -3.06
CA LEU A 141 25.66 0.50 -4.26
C LEU A 141 24.84 0.04 -5.46
N LEU A 142 24.24 0.99 -6.16
CA LEU A 142 23.35 0.73 -7.28
C LEU A 142 23.94 1.24 -8.58
N ASP A 143 24.16 0.33 -9.52
CA ASP A 143 24.35 0.66 -10.91
C ASP A 143 22.98 0.77 -11.58
N VAL A 144 22.50 2.00 -11.78
CA VAL A 144 21.15 2.27 -12.27
C VAL A 144 21.01 1.96 -13.76
N GLU A 145 22.11 2.02 -14.51
CA GLU A 145 22.12 1.71 -15.94
C GLU A 145 21.89 0.21 -16.18
N ASN A 146 22.47 -0.62 -15.33
CA ASN A 146 22.37 -2.06 -15.42
C ASN A 146 21.16 -2.63 -14.65
N LEU A 147 20.82 -2.04 -13.50
CA LEU A 147 19.83 -2.56 -12.57
C LEU A 147 18.92 -1.47 -12.03
N THR A 148 17.61 -1.60 -12.29
CA THR A 148 16.58 -0.74 -11.69
C THR A 148 15.89 -1.44 -10.52
N LEU A 149 15.90 -0.78 -9.36
CA LEU A 149 15.25 -1.24 -8.14
C LEU A 149 13.99 -0.42 -7.88
N ASP A 150 12.88 -1.08 -7.56
CA ASP A 150 11.68 -0.45 -7.01
C ASP A 150 11.71 -0.45 -5.47
N ILE A 151 10.71 0.20 -4.87
CA ILE A 151 10.63 0.35 -3.41
C ILE A 151 10.46 -1.02 -2.72
N GLU A 152 9.73 -1.95 -3.33
CA GLU A 152 9.49 -3.28 -2.77
C GLU A 152 10.76 -4.13 -2.77
N THR A 153 11.51 -4.07 -3.87
CA THR A 153 12.84 -4.67 -3.99
C THR A 153 13.78 -4.17 -2.92
N GLU A 154 13.82 -2.86 -2.69
CA GLU A 154 14.68 -2.30 -1.63
C GLU A 154 14.32 -2.84 -0.26
N LYS A 155 13.03 -2.86 0.09
CA LYS A 155 12.56 -3.44 1.35
C LYS A 155 12.96 -4.91 1.47
N PHE A 156 12.88 -5.66 0.37
CA PHE A 156 13.35 -7.04 0.35
C PHE A 156 14.86 -7.13 0.60
N LEU A 157 15.68 -6.32 -0.08
CA LEU A 157 17.13 -6.29 0.15
C LEU A 157 17.48 -5.91 1.60
N GLU A 158 16.74 -4.99 2.19
CA GLU A 158 16.87 -4.63 3.62
C GLU A 158 16.64 -5.84 4.53
N THR A 159 15.71 -6.75 4.19
CA THR A 159 15.46 -7.96 4.99
C THR A 159 16.58 -9.00 4.94
N ILE A 160 17.44 -8.95 3.92
CA ILE A 160 18.60 -9.87 3.80
C ILE A 160 19.75 -9.41 4.67
N CYS A 161 19.88 -8.10 4.88
CA CYS A 161 20.96 -7.49 5.63
C CYS A 161 20.87 -7.86 7.12
N LEU A 162 22.02 -8.16 7.74
CA LEU A 162 22.11 -8.32 9.19
C LEU A 162 22.16 -6.96 9.89
N TYR A 163 22.74 -5.95 9.22
CA TYR A 163 22.86 -4.59 9.72
C TYR A 163 21.85 -3.66 9.02
N PRO A 164 21.49 -2.52 9.63
CA PRO A 164 20.58 -1.57 9.00
C PRO A 164 21.19 -0.95 7.74
N MET A 165 20.43 -0.92 6.66
CA MET A 165 20.80 -0.24 5.43
C MET A 165 20.69 1.28 5.61
N GLN A 166 21.82 1.95 5.80
CA GLN A 166 21.85 3.39 6.11
C GLN A 166 22.30 4.25 4.94
N ILE A 167 23.18 3.72 4.08
CA ILE A 167 23.75 4.47 2.97
C ILE A 167 23.30 3.81 1.66
N LYS A 168 22.71 4.61 0.78
CA LYS A 168 22.33 4.20 -0.57
C LYS A 168 23.05 5.11 -1.56
N VAL A 169 23.81 4.55 -2.49
CA VAL A 169 24.56 5.29 -3.50
C VAL A 169 24.17 4.78 -4.88
N ALA A 170 23.77 5.69 -5.77
CA ALA A 170 23.39 5.35 -7.13
C ALA A 170 24.38 5.95 -8.13
N PHE A 171 24.84 5.13 -9.07
CA PHE A 171 25.75 5.50 -10.15
C PHE A 171 24.98 5.48 -11.46
N ALA A 172 24.98 6.60 -12.18
CA ALA A 172 24.33 6.71 -13.49
C ALA A 172 24.83 7.92 -14.26
N ASN A 173 24.71 7.87 -15.58
CA ASN A 173 24.68 9.09 -16.37
C ASN A 173 23.33 9.80 -16.18
N TRP A 174 23.21 10.58 -15.11
CA TRP A 174 21.96 11.30 -14.79
C TRP A 174 21.44 12.20 -15.92
N ARG A 175 22.31 12.67 -16.83
CA ARG A 175 21.89 13.47 -17.99
C ARG A 175 21.05 12.65 -18.99
N SER A 176 21.27 11.33 -19.10
CA SER A 176 20.50 10.44 -19.97
C SER A 176 19.31 9.77 -19.26
N MET A 177 19.15 9.97 -17.95
CA MET A 177 18.15 9.28 -17.12
C MET A 177 16.83 10.04 -16.90
N GLY A 178 16.64 11.19 -17.55
CA GLY A 178 15.41 11.98 -17.44
C GLY A 178 15.13 12.42 -15.99
N LYS A 179 13.91 12.18 -15.49
CA LYS A 179 13.47 12.57 -14.13
C LYS A 179 13.79 11.55 -13.03
N LYS A 180 14.56 10.50 -13.33
CA LYS A 180 14.86 9.43 -12.35
C LYS A 180 15.80 9.90 -11.24
N ASP A 181 16.62 10.91 -11.50
CA ASP A 181 17.46 11.56 -10.49
C ASP A 181 16.62 12.07 -9.31
N LEU A 182 15.51 12.77 -9.59
CA LEU A 182 14.59 13.26 -8.57
C LEU A 182 13.99 12.12 -7.74
N GLU A 183 13.59 11.03 -8.41
CA GLU A 183 13.00 9.85 -7.75
C GLU A 183 13.99 9.20 -6.78
N TYR A 184 15.22 8.92 -7.23
CA TYR A 184 16.23 8.31 -6.37
C TYR A 184 16.69 9.24 -5.25
N HIS A 185 16.76 10.56 -5.50
CA HIS A 185 17.06 11.55 -4.46
C HIS A 185 15.97 11.56 -3.38
N GLN A 186 14.68 11.54 -3.75
CA GLN A 186 13.56 11.45 -2.80
C GLN A 186 13.57 10.15 -1.99
N ARG A 187 14.09 9.07 -2.58
CA ARG A 187 14.28 7.76 -1.91
C ARG A 187 15.54 7.72 -1.02
N GLY A 188 16.28 8.82 -0.90
CA GLY A 188 17.44 8.95 -0.01
C GLY A 188 18.78 8.47 -0.60
N TYR A 189 18.88 8.34 -1.93
CA TYR A 189 20.13 7.97 -2.58
C TYR A 189 21.08 9.16 -2.72
N GLN A 190 22.36 8.90 -2.44
CA GLN A 190 23.46 9.75 -2.89
C GLN A 190 23.70 9.48 -4.38
N LEU A 191 23.51 10.50 -5.21
CA LEU A 191 23.61 10.37 -6.65
C LEU A 191 25.04 10.69 -7.11
N ILE A 192 25.71 9.73 -7.73
CA ILE A 192 27.03 9.91 -8.34
C ILE A 192 26.86 9.95 -9.85
N HIS A 193 27.18 11.10 -10.44
CA HIS A 193 27.16 11.25 -11.88
C HIS A 193 28.36 10.56 -12.52
N VAL A 194 28.11 9.77 -13.57
CA VAL A 194 29.16 9.22 -14.43
C VAL A 194 29.05 9.80 -15.86
N PRO A 195 30.19 10.06 -16.52
CA PRO A 195 30.20 10.52 -17.89
C PRO A 195 29.64 9.45 -18.84
N ALA A 196 29.21 9.89 -20.03
CA ALA A 196 28.80 8.98 -21.09
C ALA A 196 30.00 8.17 -21.58
N GLY A 197 29.91 6.85 -21.50
CA GLY A 197 30.94 5.93 -21.96
C GLY A 197 30.61 4.50 -21.56
N LYS A 198 31.05 3.54 -22.38
CA LYS A 198 30.90 2.12 -22.04
C LYS A 198 31.64 1.84 -20.72
N ASP A 199 31.00 1.11 -19.81
CA ASP A 199 31.53 0.68 -18.51
C ASP A 199 31.95 1.84 -17.56
N SER A 200 31.50 3.08 -17.85
CA SER A 200 31.85 4.26 -17.04
C SER A 200 31.20 4.25 -15.65
N ALA A 201 29.99 3.70 -15.57
CA ALA A 201 29.32 3.44 -14.29
C ALA A 201 30.11 2.43 -13.45
N ASP A 202 30.48 1.29 -14.04
CA ASP A 202 31.23 0.22 -13.37
C ASP A 202 32.58 0.68 -12.87
N LEU A 203 33.33 1.43 -13.68
CA LEU A 203 34.65 1.93 -13.28
C LEU A 203 34.54 2.91 -12.11
N LYS A 204 33.56 3.81 -12.13
CA LYS A 204 33.34 4.77 -11.05
C LYS A 204 32.86 4.06 -9.79
N MET A 205 31.95 3.10 -9.93
CA MET A 205 31.45 2.28 -8.84
C MET A 205 32.57 1.44 -8.22
N SER A 206 33.47 0.86 -9.02
CA SER A 206 34.63 0.14 -8.53
C SER A 206 35.60 1.05 -7.77
N THR A 207 35.86 2.25 -8.29
CA THR A 207 36.77 3.22 -7.66
C THR A 207 36.22 3.74 -6.34
N VAL A 208 34.98 4.25 -6.34
CA VAL A 208 34.33 4.80 -5.15
C VAL A 208 33.94 3.69 -4.18
N GLY A 209 33.46 2.58 -4.70
CA GLY A 209 33.07 1.41 -3.92
C GLY A 209 34.26 0.85 -3.14
N SER A 210 35.43 0.75 -3.77
CA SER A 210 36.63 0.26 -3.10
C SER A 210 37.08 1.14 -1.94
N SER A 211 36.75 2.44 -1.92
CA SER A 211 37.12 3.34 -0.81
C SER A 211 36.06 3.47 0.29
N ILE A 212 34.96 2.69 0.22
CA ILE A 212 33.84 2.79 1.18
C ILE A 212 34.30 2.60 2.62
N PHE A 213 35.21 1.67 2.89
CA PHE A 213 35.69 1.41 4.25
C PHE A 213 36.44 2.60 4.86
N VAL A 214 37.00 3.49 4.02
CA VAL A 214 37.68 4.71 4.47
C VAL A 214 36.67 5.76 4.92
N HIS A 215 35.60 5.94 4.16
CA HIS A 215 34.58 6.95 4.44
C HIS A 215 33.52 6.47 5.44
N TYR A 216 33.31 5.16 5.51
CA TYR A 216 32.32 4.50 6.34
C TYR A 216 32.97 3.37 7.15
N PRO A 217 33.75 3.70 8.20
CA PRO A 217 34.48 2.69 9.00
C PRO A 217 33.57 1.74 9.78
N THR A 218 32.29 2.09 9.95
CA THR A 218 31.26 1.23 10.56
C THR A 218 30.58 0.30 9.57
N ALA A 219 30.93 0.36 8.28
CA ALA A 219 30.41 -0.56 7.28
C ALA A 219 30.77 -1.99 7.64
N LYS A 220 29.77 -2.87 7.62
CA LYS A 220 29.94 -4.32 7.82
C LYS A 220 29.40 -5.12 6.65
N GLU A 221 28.43 -4.57 5.94
CA GLU A 221 27.79 -5.19 4.79
C GLU A 221 27.73 -4.23 3.60
N VAL A 222 27.95 -4.74 2.40
CA VAL A 222 27.79 -3.97 1.16
C VAL A 222 27.00 -4.78 0.15
N LEU A 223 25.93 -4.18 -0.38
CA LEU A 223 25.13 -4.72 -1.47
C LEU A 223 25.62 -4.09 -2.77
N VAL A 224 26.21 -4.90 -3.64
CA VAL A 224 26.66 -4.48 -4.98
C VAL A 224 25.57 -4.87 -5.96
N CYS A 225 24.77 -3.89 -6.36
CA CYS A 225 23.60 -4.07 -7.22
C CYS A 225 23.97 -3.75 -8.67
N SER A 226 24.41 -4.77 -9.40
CA SER A 226 24.67 -4.73 -10.84
C SER A 226 24.65 -6.16 -11.39
N SER A 227 24.18 -6.33 -12.63
CA SER A 227 24.22 -7.61 -13.34
C SER A 227 25.50 -7.81 -14.15
N ASP A 228 26.43 -6.85 -14.13
CA ASP A 228 27.72 -6.97 -14.80
C ASP A 228 28.72 -7.84 -14.00
N GLN A 229 29.46 -8.68 -14.71
CA GLN A 229 30.56 -9.47 -14.16
C GLN A 229 31.82 -8.62 -13.90
N GLY A 230 31.96 -7.46 -14.52
CA GLY A 230 33.08 -6.54 -14.35
C GLY A 230 33.28 -6.05 -12.90
N LEU A 231 32.23 -6.09 -12.09
CA LEU A 231 32.27 -5.71 -10.68
C LEU A 231 32.72 -6.81 -9.72
N THR A 232 33.11 -7.98 -10.23
CA THR A 232 33.71 -9.06 -9.42
C THR A 232 34.95 -8.58 -8.67
N HIS A 233 35.77 -7.74 -9.29
CA HIS A 233 36.95 -7.17 -8.64
C HIS A 233 36.61 -6.25 -7.46
N LEU A 234 35.54 -5.46 -7.57
CA LEU A 234 35.04 -4.63 -6.47
C LEU A 234 34.57 -5.51 -5.31
N CYS A 235 33.80 -6.57 -5.60
CA CYS A 235 33.35 -7.51 -4.57
C CYS A 235 34.54 -8.12 -3.81
N ASN A 236 35.56 -8.58 -4.52
CA ASN A 236 36.76 -9.17 -3.92
C ASN A 236 37.55 -8.15 -3.07
N ALA A 237 37.67 -6.90 -3.54
CA ALA A 237 38.33 -5.83 -2.78
C ALA A 237 37.59 -5.55 -1.46
N LEU A 238 36.27 -5.37 -1.51
CA LEU A 238 35.43 -5.15 -0.33
C LEU A 238 35.52 -6.31 0.68
N GLN A 239 35.51 -7.56 0.18
CA GLN A 239 35.69 -8.74 1.02
C GLN A 239 37.06 -8.79 1.71
N THR A 240 38.12 -8.44 0.98
CA THR A 240 39.49 -8.41 1.51
C THR A 240 39.61 -7.42 2.68
N HIS A 241 38.81 -6.36 2.66
CA HIS A 241 38.68 -5.40 3.76
C HIS A 241 37.72 -5.84 4.89
N GLY A 242 37.29 -7.10 4.90
CA GLY A 242 36.51 -7.71 5.97
C GLY A 242 34.99 -7.51 5.87
N LEU A 243 34.51 -6.84 4.81
CA LEU A 243 33.09 -6.59 4.60
C LEU A 243 32.38 -7.86 4.11
N THR A 244 31.12 -8.03 4.51
CA THR A 244 30.24 -9.05 3.94
C THR A 244 29.61 -8.46 2.68
N VAL A 245 29.87 -9.07 1.52
CA VAL A 245 29.39 -8.53 0.24
C VAL A 245 28.25 -9.37 -0.30
N TYR A 246 27.12 -8.71 -0.62
CA TYR A 246 25.99 -9.31 -1.30
C TYR A 246 25.96 -8.81 -2.74
N GLN A 247 26.14 -9.71 -3.70
CA GLN A 247 26.01 -9.38 -5.10
C GLN A 247 24.55 -9.55 -5.53
N VAL A 248 23.92 -8.46 -5.97
CA VAL A 248 22.52 -8.42 -6.37
C VAL A 248 22.45 -8.30 -7.88
N THR A 249 21.88 -9.31 -8.52
CA THR A 249 21.69 -9.37 -9.98
C THR A 249 20.21 -9.50 -10.30
N LYS A 250 19.78 -9.02 -11.46
CA LYS A 250 18.39 -9.18 -11.93
C LYS A 250 18.37 -9.95 -13.23
N ASN A 251 17.58 -11.00 -13.28
CA ASN A 251 17.30 -11.76 -14.48
C ASN A 251 15.79 -11.75 -14.74
N LYS A 252 15.36 -10.99 -15.76
CA LYS A 252 13.96 -10.77 -16.12
C LYS A 252 13.14 -10.28 -14.91
N ALA A 253 12.32 -11.16 -14.32
CA ALA A 253 11.43 -10.88 -13.19
C ALA A 253 11.95 -11.45 -11.85
N LYS A 254 13.22 -11.86 -11.77
CA LYS A 254 13.81 -12.40 -10.56
C LYS A 254 15.05 -11.60 -10.16
N ILE A 255 15.17 -11.36 -8.87
CA ILE A 255 16.38 -10.82 -8.24
C ILE A 255 17.08 -11.95 -7.52
N THR A 256 18.37 -12.06 -7.78
CA THR A 256 19.24 -13.06 -7.18
C THR A 256 20.27 -12.33 -6.33
N VAL A 257 20.31 -12.66 -5.05
CA VAL A 257 21.25 -12.11 -4.08
C VAL A 257 22.22 -13.21 -3.68
N LEU A 258 23.47 -13.09 -4.11
CA LEU A 258 24.56 -13.99 -3.77
C LEU A 258 25.32 -13.42 -2.57
N ASN A 259 25.31 -14.11 -1.44
CA ASN A 259 26.26 -13.87 -0.38
C ASN A 259 27.61 -14.45 -0.81
N THR A 260 28.55 -13.57 -1.11
CA THR A 260 29.84 -13.94 -1.68
C THR A 260 30.77 -14.61 -0.66
N ARG A 261 30.48 -14.53 0.66
CA ARG A 261 31.24 -15.20 1.74
C ARG A 261 30.77 -16.62 1.98
N THR A 262 29.46 -16.87 1.93
CA THR A 262 28.87 -18.21 2.19
C THR A 262 28.51 -18.97 0.92
N SER A 263 28.60 -18.31 -0.24
CA SER A 263 28.08 -18.78 -1.54
C SER A 263 26.57 -19.08 -1.52
N GLN A 264 25.83 -18.59 -0.51
CA GLN A 264 24.39 -18.75 -0.42
C GLN A 264 23.70 -17.83 -1.43
N ILE A 265 22.76 -18.39 -2.19
CA ILE A 265 21.99 -17.66 -3.19
C ILE A 265 20.54 -17.57 -2.72
N ASN A 266 20.05 -16.34 -2.51
CA ASN A 266 18.65 -16.07 -2.23
C ASN A 266 18.00 -15.51 -3.50
N THR A 267 16.93 -16.15 -3.97
CA THR A 267 16.20 -15.69 -5.17
C THR A 267 14.84 -15.14 -4.76
N TYR A 268 14.54 -13.93 -5.20
CA TYR A 268 13.27 -13.25 -5.03
C TYR A 268 12.60 -13.08 -6.38
N SER A 269 11.32 -13.42 -6.48
CA SER A 269 10.54 -13.16 -7.68
C SER A 269 9.82 -11.84 -7.49
N LEU A 270 10.07 -10.88 -8.40
CA LEU A 270 9.44 -9.54 -8.41
C LEU A 270 7.97 -9.58 -8.86
N THR A 271 7.47 -10.74 -9.25
CA THR A 271 6.06 -10.94 -9.55
C THR A 271 5.40 -11.35 -8.24
N THR A 272 4.74 -10.41 -7.57
CA THR A 272 3.59 -10.77 -6.74
C THR A 272 2.70 -11.66 -7.59
N ALA A 273 2.30 -12.82 -7.07
CA ALA A 273 1.31 -13.63 -7.76
C ALA A 273 0.14 -12.70 -8.07
N PRO A 274 -0.27 -12.53 -9.34
CA PRO A 274 -1.29 -11.55 -9.68
C PRO A 274 -2.53 -11.89 -8.86
N GLU A 275 -2.96 -10.95 -8.02
CA GLU A 275 -4.15 -11.13 -7.18
C GLU A 275 -5.32 -11.45 -8.10
N ILE A 276 -5.96 -12.60 -7.85
CA ILE A 276 -7.10 -13.03 -8.65
C ILE A 276 -8.19 -11.98 -8.46
N PRO A 277 -8.58 -11.24 -9.51
CA PRO A 277 -9.57 -10.18 -9.39
C PRO A 277 -10.91 -10.77 -8.96
N THR A 278 -11.74 -10.02 -8.24
CA THR A 278 -13.12 -10.45 -7.95
C THR A 278 -13.91 -10.66 -9.23
N LEU A 279 -14.99 -11.47 -9.18
CA LEU A 279 -15.80 -11.75 -10.37
C LEU A 279 -16.31 -10.47 -11.06
N ASP A 280 -16.78 -9.49 -10.30
CA ASP A 280 -17.28 -8.22 -10.86
C ASP A 280 -16.17 -7.42 -11.55
N GLN A 281 -14.99 -7.35 -10.94
CA GLN A 281 -13.83 -6.70 -11.53
C GLN A 281 -13.35 -7.43 -12.80
N PHE A 282 -13.34 -8.75 -12.77
CA PHE A 282 -12.97 -9.56 -13.93
C PHE A 282 -13.88 -9.31 -15.13
N ILE A 283 -15.20 -9.24 -14.89
CA ILE A 283 -16.19 -8.94 -15.93
C ILE A 283 -15.98 -7.53 -16.50
N LEU A 284 -15.73 -6.52 -15.66
CA LEU A 284 -15.43 -5.15 -16.10
C LEU A 284 -14.16 -5.09 -16.95
N GLN A 285 -13.09 -5.76 -16.52
CA GLN A 285 -11.82 -5.81 -17.26
C GLN A 285 -11.99 -6.46 -18.64
N LEU A 286 -12.76 -7.55 -18.74
CA LEU A 286 -13.07 -8.18 -20.01
C LEU A 286 -13.87 -7.23 -20.92
N GLN A 287 -14.83 -6.48 -20.38
CA GLN A 287 -15.57 -5.49 -21.14
C GLN A 287 -14.65 -4.40 -21.70
N GLU A 288 -13.76 -3.84 -20.89
CA GLU A 288 -12.83 -2.80 -21.32
C GLU A 288 -11.90 -3.28 -22.44
N ILE A 289 -11.30 -4.46 -22.29
CA ILE A 289 -10.42 -5.04 -23.32
C ILE A 289 -11.16 -5.24 -24.64
N ILE A 290 -12.38 -5.78 -24.59
CA ILE A 290 -13.18 -6.01 -25.79
C ILE A 290 -13.56 -4.67 -26.43
N LYS A 291 -13.99 -3.66 -25.67
CA LYS A 291 -14.30 -2.32 -26.20
C LYS A 291 -13.09 -1.65 -26.85
N LEU A 292 -11.93 -1.71 -26.17
CA LEU A 292 -10.71 -1.10 -26.67
C LEU A 292 -10.25 -1.75 -27.98
N GLU A 293 -10.30 -3.08 -28.06
CA GLU A 293 -9.91 -3.80 -29.27
C GLU A 293 -10.95 -3.63 -30.39
N GLN A 294 -12.25 -3.50 -30.08
CA GLN A 294 -13.29 -3.19 -31.07
C GLN A 294 -13.05 -1.81 -31.70
N LYS A 295 -12.71 -0.81 -30.87
CA LYS A 295 -12.35 0.54 -31.33
C LYS A 295 -11.07 0.55 -32.16
N ARG A 296 -10.04 -0.17 -31.71
CA ARG A 296 -8.73 -0.23 -32.38
C ARG A 296 -8.78 -0.95 -33.74
N SER A 297 -9.51 -2.05 -33.82
CA SER A 297 -9.57 -2.88 -35.03
C SER A 297 -10.70 -2.49 -35.98
N HIS A 298 -11.58 -1.57 -35.58
CA HIS A 298 -12.85 -1.27 -36.25
C HIS A 298 -13.70 -2.52 -36.53
N CYS A 299 -13.47 -3.60 -35.78
CA CYS A 299 -14.18 -4.86 -35.92
C CYS A 299 -15.00 -5.13 -34.66
N GLN A 300 -16.32 -5.24 -34.82
CA GLN A 300 -17.22 -5.51 -33.70
C GLN A 300 -17.03 -6.93 -33.13
N TRP A 301 -16.66 -7.90 -33.96
CA TRP A 301 -16.48 -9.29 -33.55
C TRP A 301 -15.01 -9.60 -33.28
N ILE A 302 -14.70 -9.97 -32.04
CA ILE A 302 -13.34 -10.31 -31.62
C ILE A 302 -13.22 -11.80 -31.34
N LYS A 303 -12.18 -12.45 -31.88
CA LYS A 303 -11.90 -13.86 -31.59
C LYS A 303 -11.59 -14.05 -30.10
N LEU A 304 -12.15 -15.06 -29.44
CA LEU A 304 -11.91 -15.32 -28.01
C LEU A 304 -10.42 -15.51 -27.67
N ASN A 305 -9.66 -16.21 -28.52
CA ASN A 305 -8.21 -16.38 -28.32
C ASN A 305 -7.47 -15.03 -28.32
N ARG A 306 -7.96 -14.03 -29.07
CA ARG A 306 -7.38 -12.69 -29.08
C ARG A 306 -7.66 -11.98 -27.76
N VAL A 307 -8.86 -12.13 -27.20
CA VAL A 307 -9.21 -11.58 -25.89
C VAL A 307 -8.35 -12.19 -24.79
N ASP A 308 -8.10 -13.51 -24.82
CA ASP A 308 -7.22 -14.17 -23.84
C ASP A 308 -5.77 -13.66 -23.91
N ILE A 309 -5.24 -13.45 -25.11
CA ILE A 309 -3.91 -12.84 -25.29
C ILE A 309 -3.88 -11.41 -24.73
N LEU A 310 -4.87 -10.58 -25.08
CA LEU A 310 -4.94 -9.20 -24.61
C LEU A 310 -5.11 -9.11 -23.09
N TYR A 311 -5.88 -10.03 -22.50
CA TYR A 311 -6.07 -10.11 -21.05
C TYR A 311 -4.78 -10.52 -20.35
N LYS A 312 -4.06 -11.49 -20.91
CA LYS A 312 -2.73 -11.90 -20.42
C LYS A 312 -1.70 -10.79 -20.52
N ASP A 313 -1.69 -10.05 -21.63
CA ASP A 313 -0.74 -8.94 -21.82
C ASP A 313 -1.04 -7.77 -20.86
N ALA A 314 -2.31 -7.52 -20.55
CA ALA A 314 -2.72 -6.42 -19.68
C ALA A 314 -2.57 -6.74 -18.17
N TYR A 315 -2.88 -7.96 -17.75
CA TYR A 315 -3.01 -8.32 -16.34
C TYR A 315 -2.10 -9.46 -15.88
N ASN A 316 -1.26 -10.00 -16.78
CA ASN A 316 -0.36 -11.13 -16.51
C ASN A 316 -1.08 -12.39 -15.97
N LEU A 317 -2.37 -12.52 -16.27
CA LEU A 317 -3.26 -13.63 -15.93
C LEU A 317 -3.94 -14.13 -17.20
N THR A 318 -4.16 -15.44 -17.33
CA THR A 318 -5.05 -15.96 -18.40
C THR A 318 -6.49 -15.97 -17.93
N ILE A 319 -7.43 -15.88 -18.87
CA ILE A 319 -8.86 -15.96 -18.57
C ILE A 319 -9.17 -17.30 -17.89
N SER A 320 -8.54 -18.39 -18.35
CA SER A 320 -8.66 -19.72 -17.74
C SER A 320 -8.20 -19.75 -16.27
N GLN A 321 -7.11 -19.05 -15.93
CA GLN A 321 -6.60 -19.00 -14.55
C GLN A 321 -7.58 -18.27 -13.62
N VAL A 322 -8.15 -17.16 -14.08
CA VAL A 322 -9.14 -16.42 -13.29
C VAL A 322 -10.45 -17.21 -13.17
N VAL A 323 -10.92 -17.83 -14.25
CA VAL A 323 -12.15 -18.64 -14.23
C VAL A 323 -12.00 -19.85 -13.32
N ALA A 324 -10.89 -20.59 -13.40
CA ALA A 324 -10.64 -21.76 -12.55
C ALA A 324 -10.54 -21.41 -11.06
N ALA A 325 -10.15 -20.18 -10.73
CA ALA A 325 -10.08 -19.71 -9.35
C ALA A 325 -11.45 -19.36 -8.76
N HIS A 326 -12.41 -18.91 -9.58
CA HIS A 326 -13.78 -18.58 -9.14
C HIS A 326 -14.76 -19.74 -9.32
N PHE A 327 -14.48 -20.65 -10.25
CA PHE A 327 -15.38 -21.73 -10.63
C PHE A 327 -14.58 -23.01 -10.89
N SER A 328 -14.90 -24.09 -10.16
CA SER A 328 -14.22 -25.38 -10.31
C SER A 328 -14.54 -26.10 -11.63
N ASP A 329 -15.72 -25.84 -12.20
CA ASP A 329 -16.26 -26.63 -13.31
C ASP A 329 -16.37 -25.84 -14.62
N TYR A 330 -15.82 -24.62 -14.67
CA TYR A 330 -15.99 -23.73 -15.82
C TYR A 330 -14.73 -23.71 -16.70
N GLN A 331 -14.96 -23.71 -18.01
CA GLN A 331 -13.95 -23.39 -19.01
C GLN A 331 -13.93 -21.88 -19.27
N ALA A 332 -12.82 -21.35 -19.77
CA ALA A 332 -12.68 -19.92 -20.08
C ALA A 332 -13.76 -19.37 -21.03
N ARG A 333 -14.33 -20.22 -21.90
CA ARG A 333 -15.44 -19.84 -22.78
C ARG A 333 -16.75 -19.66 -22.01
N ASP A 334 -16.95 -20.38 -20.91
CA ASP A 334 -18.22 -20.42 -20.18
C ASP A 334 -18.54 -19.09 -19.51
N ILE A 335 -17.52 -18.29 -19.16
CA ILE A 335 -17.73 -16.94 -18.64
C ILE A 335 -18.48 -16.05 -19.63
N PHE A 336 -18.22 -16.20 -20.93
CA PHE A 336 -18.88 -15.43 -21.97
C PHE A 336 -20.28 -15.98 -22.29
N VAL A 337 -20.44 -17.30 -22.27
CA VAL A 337 -21.73 -17.95 -22.58
C VAL A 337 -22.73 -17.79 -21.43
N LYS A 338 -22.29 -17.86 -20.18
CA LYS A 338 -23.15 -17.76 -18.99
C LYS A 338 -23.47 -16.33 -18.56
N ASN A 339 -22.90 -15.32 -19.23
CA ASN A 339 -23.21 -13.90 -19.04
C ASN A 339 -23.78 -13.26 -20.32
N PRO A 340 -24.93 -13.75 -20.85
CA PRO A 340 -25.49 -13.30 -22.12
C PRO A 340 -26.02 -11.85 -22.09
N HIS A 341 -26.26 -11.31 -20.91
CA HIS A 341 -26.68 -9.92 -20.70
C HIS A 341 -25.53 -8.92 -20.92
N ILE A 342 -24.28 -9.42 -21.01
CA ILE A 342 -23.08 -8.60 -21.19
C ILE A 342 -22.36 -8.99 -22.49
N PHE A 343 -22.14 -10.28 -22.71
CA PHE A 343 -21.36 -10.76 -23.86
C PHE A 343 -22.27 -11.50 -24.84
N VAL A 344 -22.11 -11.21 -26.13
CA VAL A 344 -22.70 -12.04 -27.19
C VAL A 344 -21.61 -12.87 -27.84
N VAL A 345 -21.78 -14.19 -27.76
CA VAL A 345 -20.85 -15.17 -28.32
C VAL A 345 -21.42 -15.74 -29.61
N HIS A 346 -20.67 -15.65 -30.70
CA HIS A 346 -21.01 -16.26 -31.97
C HIS A 346 -20.03 -17.37 -32.34
N LYS A 347 -20.55 -18.50 -32.80
CA LYS A 347 -19.78 -19.62 -33.33
C LYS A 347 -20.47 -20.14 -34.59
N SER A 348 -19.80 -20.03 -35.74
CA SER A 348 -20.39 -20.36 -37.05
C SER A 348 -20.47 -21.88 -37.32
N SER A 349 -19.62 -22.69 -36.71
CA SER A 349 -19.69 -24.16 -36.73
C SER A 349 -18.95 -24.76 -35.54
N GLU A 350 -19.16 -26.03 -35.20
CA GLU A 350 -18.46 -26.67 -34.05
C GLU A 350 -16.92 -26.64 -34.15
N LYS A 351 -16.37 -26.56 -35.36
CA LYS A 351 -14.92 -26.50 -35.62
C LYS A 351 -14.39 -25.07 -35.81
N SER A 352 -15.27 -24.06 -35.89
CA SER A 352 -14.88 -22.66 -36.11
C SER A 352 -14.47 -21.97 -34.80
N PRO A 353 -13.55 -20.97 -34.87
CA PRO A 353 -13.21 -20.15 -33.73
C PRO A 353 -14.45 -19.40 -33.21
N SER A 354 -14.54 -19.25 -31.89
CA SER A 354 -15.62 -18.49 -31.25
C SER A 354 -15.26 -17.01 -31.21
N TYR A 355 -16.27 -16.17 -31.46
CA TYR A 355 -16.17 -14.72 -31.46
C TYR A 355 -17.03 -14.15 -30.33
N VAL A 356 -16.59 -13.05 -29.75
CA VAL A 356 -17.32 -12.28 -28.74
C VAL A 356 -17.46 -10.83 -29.19
N THR A 357 -18.60 -10.23 -28.88
CA THR A 357 -18.86 -8.81 -29.05
C THR A 357 -19.61 -8.28 -27.84
N LEU A 358 -19.43 -6.99 -27.59
CA LEU A 358 -20.33 -6.18 -26.77
C LEU A 358 -21.21 -5.41 -27.75
N PHE A 359 -22.50 -5.75 -27.81
CA PHE A 359 -23.45 -4.87 -28.49
C PHE A 359 -23.76 -3.71 -27.56
N GLU A 360 -23.06 -2.59 -27.76
CA GLU A 360 -23.59 -1.31 -27.28
C GLU A 360 -24.87 -1.06 -28.08
N ILE A 361 -26.02 -1.06 -27.40
CA ILE A 361 -27.21 -0.41 -27.96
C ILE A 361 -26.77 1.03 -28.23
N GLN A 362 -26.61 1.37 -29.50
CA GLN A 362 -26.25 2.72 -29.92
C GLN A 362 -27.36 3.66 -29.44
N SER A 363 -27.18 4.26 -28.26
CA SER A 363 -27.74 5.57 -28.01
C SER A 363 -26.96 6.49 -28.95
N SER A 364 -27.56 6.82 -30.10
CA SER A 364 -26.95 7.69 -31.10
C SER A 364 -26.45 8.96 -30.42
N VAL A 365 -25.12 9.06 -30.32
CA VAL A 365 -24.42 10.27 -29.90
C VAL A 365 -24.64 11.30 -31.00
N ILE A 366 -25.47 12.30 -30.73
CA ILE A 366 -25.47 13.54 -31.50
C ILE A 366 -24.15 14.24 -31.16
N GLU A 367 -23.33 14.49 -32.18
CA GLU A 367 -22.10 15.26 -32.06
C GLU A 367 -22.37 16.67 -31.52
N PRO A 368 -21.46 17.23 -30.71
CA PRO A 368 -21.68 18.52 -30.05
C PRO A 368 -21.45 19.66 -31.04
N VAL A 369 -22.52 20.26 -31.53
CA VAL A 369 -22.46 21.61 -32.10
C VAL A 369 -22.36 22.58 -30.92
N ALA A 370 -21.29 23.38 -30.96
CA ALA A 370 -20.92 24.33 -29.94
C ALA A 370 -21.98 25.43 -29.71
N LEU A 371 -21.91 25.99 -28.48
CA LEU A 371 -22.46 27.27 -28.01
C LEU A 371 -23.92 27.25 -27.53
N LEU A 372 -24.12 27.09 -26.22
CA LEU A 372 -24.27 28.22 -25.29
C LEU A 372 -24.50 27.70 -23.86
N ASP A 373 -23.98 28.49 -22.93
CA ASP A 373 -23.90 28.24 -21.50
C ASP A 373 -25.22 27.88 -20.81
N THR A 374 -25.05 27.25 -19.65
CA THR A 374 -26.02 27.10 -18.54
C THR A 374 -26.88 25.83 -18.60
N GLU A 375 -26.47 24.79 -17.89
CA GLU A 375 -27.12 24.44 -16.64
C GLU A 375 -26.35 23.38 -15.83
N LEU A 376 -26.35 23.65 -14.54
CA LEU A 376 -25.53 23.07 -13.50
C LEU A 376 -26.01 21.66 -13.14
N SER A 377 -25.06 20.75 -12.97
CA SER A 377 -25.06 19.63 -12.02
C SER A 377 -26.24 19.62 -11.03
N GLN A 378 -27.24 18.76 -11.28
CA GLN A 378 -28.16 18.31 -10.23
C GLN A 378 -28.05 16.79 -10.10
N LYS A 379 -27.16 16.38 -9.21
CA LYS A 379 -27.16 15.06 -8.60
C LYS A 379 -28.40 15.02 -7.69
N THR A 380 -29.56 14.63 -8.23
CA THR A 380 -30.82 14.56 -7.45
C THR A 380 -30.62 13.69 -6.21
N LEU A 381 -30.67 14.32 -5.04
CA LEU A 381 -30.56 13.66 -3.76
C LEU A 381 -31.92 13.02 -3.43
N ILE A 382 -31.95 11.70 -3.24
CA ILE A 382 -33.18 11.00 -2.82
C ILE A 382 -33.23 11.04 -1.29
N GLU A 383 -34.08 11.90 -0.74
CA GLU A 383 -34.22 12.14 0.70
C GLU A 383 -35.57 11.69 1.27
N SER A 384 -36.59 11.49 0.43
CA SER A 384 -37.92 11.05 0.84
C SER A 384 -38.41 9.79 0.11
N LEU A 385 -39.51 9.21 0.59
CA LEU A 385 -40.20 8.10 -0.09
C LEU A 385 -40.76 8.56 -1.44
N GLU A 386 -41.32 9.76 -1.50
CA GLU A 386 -41.90 10.35 -2.72
C GLU A 386 -40.82 10.58 -3.79
N ASP A 387 -39.61 11.01 -3.39
CA ASP A 387 -38.47 11.14 -4.31
C ASP A 387 -38.05 9.79 -4.88
N LEU A 388 -38.07 8.75 -4.05
CA LEU A 388 -37.74 7.39 -4.46
C LEU A 388 -38.81 6.85 -5.43
N GLU A 389 -40.08 7.08 -5.14
CA GLU A 389 -41.19 6.69 -6.03
C GLU A 389 -41.11 7.43 -7.36
N ASN A 390 -40.91 8.75 -7.35
CA ASN A 390 -40.76 9.55 -8.58
C ASN A 390 -39.54 9.10 -9.41
N ALA A 391 -38.43 8.78 -8.75
CA ALA A 391 -37.25 8.22 -9.42
C ALA A 391 -37.55 6.86 -10.09
N LEU A 392 -38.30 5.98 -9.41
CA LEU A 392 -38.70 4.68 -9.94
C LEU A 392 -39.73 4.83 -11.08
N VAL A 393 -40.71 5.72 -10.94
CA VAL A 393 -41.68 6.04 -12.01
C VAL A 393 -40.97 6.54 -13.25
N LYS A 394 -39.98 7.43 -13.09
CA LYS A 394 -39.19 7.95 -14.20
C LYS A 394 -38.43 6.84 -14.92
N ILE A 395 -37.80 5.92 -14.18
CA ILE A 395 -37.09 4.78 -14.77
C ILE A 395 -38.06 3.82 -15.46
N ILE A 396 -39.22 3.51 -14.86
CA ILE A 396 -40.20 2.62 -15.50
C ILE A 396 -40.73 3.24 -16.79
N LYS A 397 -41.08 4.54 -16.78
CA LYS A 397 -41.48 5.26 -18.01
C LYS A 397 -40.39 5.20 -19.09
N GLU A 398 -39.13 5.44 -18.71
CA GLU A 398 -37.99 5.36 -19.63
C GLU A 398 -37.82 3.95 -20.22
N LEU A 399 -38.07 2.90 -19.43
CA LEU A 399 -37.97 1.51 -19.87
C LEU A 399 -39.15 1.07 -20.73
N THR A 400 -40.36 1.59 -20.48
CA THR A 400 -41.56 1.25 -21.25
C THR A 400 -41.76 2.09 -22.51
N LEU A 401 -41.05 3.23 -22.67
CA LEU A 401 -41.17 4.11 -23.84
C LEU A 401 -40.80 3.44 -25.18
N ASN A 402 -39.95 2.41 -25.15
CA ASN A 402 -39.44 1.72 -26.35
C ASN A 402 -39.74 0.21 -26.37
N SER A 403 -40.51 -0.32 -25.41
CA SER A 403 -40.85 -1.74 -25.32
C SER A 403 -42.35 -1.97 -25.54
N SER A 404 -42.70 -3.06 -26.22
CA SER A 404 -44.11 -3.52 -26.34
C SER A 404 -44.64 -4.17 -25.06
N GLU A 405 -43.82 -4.26 -24.01
CA GLU A 405 -44.21 -4.78 -22.69
C GLU A 405 -44.30 -3.63 -21.68
N ASP A 406 -45.47 -3.44 -21.08
CA ASP A 406 -45.74 -2.42 -20.04
C ASP A 406 -45.23 -2.82 -18.64
N ASN A 407 -44.58 -3.98 -18.54
CA ASN A 407 -44.19 -4.60 -17.28
C ASN A 407 -42.66 -4.78 -17.21
N VAL A 408 -42.01 -4.19 -16.21
CA VAL A 408 -40.55 -4.21 -16.03
C VAL A 408 -40.15 -5.21 -14.94
N PRO A 409 -39.23 -6.17 -15.18
CA PRO A 409 -38.68 -7.02 -14.14
C PRO A 409 -37.97 -6.23 -13.03
N LEU A 410 -38.16 -6.62 -11.76
CA LEU A 410 -37.54 -5.94 -10.61
C LEU A 410 -36.00 -5.91 -10.66
N SER A 411 -35.39 -6.94 -11.25
CA SER A 411 -33.93 -7.02 -11.45
C SER A 411 -33.42 -5.94 -12.40
N ILE A 412 -34.16 -5.66 -13.47
CA ILE A 412 -33.85 -4.60 -14.44
C ILE A 412 -34.05 -3.24 -13.81
N LEU A 413 -35.16 -3.03 -13.09
CA LEU A 413 -35.43 -1.78 -12.38
C LEU A 413 -34.35 -1.46 -11.33
N GLY A 414 -33.91 -2.46 -10.57
CA GLY A 414 -32.82 -2.31 -9.59
C GLY A 414 -31.49 -1.94 -10.25
N THR A 415 -31.17 -2.54 -11.39
CA THR A 415 -29.94 -2.27 -12.15
C THR A 415 -29.94 -0.87 -12.74
N GLN A 416 -31.04 -0.46 -13.36
CA GLN A 416 -31.19 0.87 -13.96
C GLN A 416 -31.17 1.98 -12.92
N PHE A 417 -31.76 1.75 -11.76
CA PHE A 417 -31.66 2.67 -10.64
C PHE A 417 -30.22 2.83 -10.15
N TYR A 418 -29.46 1.73 -10.01
CA TYR A 418 -28.05 1.80 -9.64
C TYR A 418 -27.22 2.55 -10.68
N GLN A 419 -27.48 2.35 -11.98
CA GLN A 419 -26.80 3.07 -13.05
C GLN A 419 -27.08 4.57 -13.00
N LYS A 420 -28.33 4.98 -12.71
CA LYS A 420 -28.75 6.38 -12.70
C LYS A 420 -28.33 7.14 -11.45
N TYR A 421 -28.32 6.49 -10.29
CA TYR A 421 -28.09 7.14 -8.99
C TYR A 421 -26.81 6.70 -8.27
N GLY A 422 -26.08 5.71 -8.79
CA GLY A 422 -24.83 5.19 -8.22
C GLY A 422 -24.98 4.50 -6.86
N ILE A 423 -26.21 4.30 -6.38
CA ILE A 423 -26.51 3.72 -5.06
C ILE A 423 -27.60 2.66 -5.24
N PRO A 424 -27.41 1.43 -4.71
CA PRO A 424 -28.45 0.39 -4.78
C PRO A 424 -29.71 0.82 -4.03
N ILE A 425 -30.90 0.54 -4.61
CA ILE A 425 -32.20 0.86 -4.00
C ILE A 425 -32.29 0.34 -2.55
N THR A 426 -31.76 -0.87 -2.30
CA THR A 426 -31.77 -1.48 -0.96
C THR A 426 -31.01 -0.66 0.09
N LYS A 427 -29.98 0.10 -0.30
CA LYS A 427 -29.29 1.03 0.62
C LYS A 427 -30.14 2.27 0.91
N ILE A 428 -30.90 2.76 -0.06
CA ILE A 428 -31.80 3.90 0.14
C ILE A 428 -32.99 3.51 1.01
N ILE A 429 -33.59 2.34 0.79
CA ILE A 429 -34.66 1.79 1.64
C ILE A 429 -34.20 1.71 3.11
N LYS A 430 -32.97 1.23 3.35
CA LYS A 430 -32.36 1.20 4.68
C LYS A 430 -32.12 2.60 5.26
N LYS A 431 -31.61 3.54 4.44
CA LYS A 431 -31.38 4.94 4.84
C LYS A 431 -32.68 5.62 5.28
N LEU A 432 -33.77 5.39 4.56
CA LEU A 432 -35.09 5.96 4.82
C LEU A 432 -35.86 5.22 5.93
N LYS A 433 -35.26 4.19 6.56
CA LYS A 433 -35.89 3.34 7.60
C LYS A 433 -37.24 2.75 7.17
N LEU A 434 -37.42 2.50 5.87
CA LEU A 434 -38.64 1.91 5.34
C LEU A 434 -38.64 0.41 5.70
N ALA A 435 -39.65 -0.01 6.47
CA ALA A 435 -39.74 -1.38 6.99
C ALA A 435 -40.13 -2.37 5.88
N GLY A 436 -39.15 -2.86 5.11
CA GLY A 436 -39.42 -3.87 4.08
C GLY A 436 -38.27 -4.14 3.13
N ASN A 437 -38.43 -5.20 2.32
CA ASN A 437 -37.61 -5.45 1.14
C ASN A 437 -38.20 -4.67 -0.06
N PHE A 438 -37.45 -4.61 -1.17
CA PHE A 438 -37.83 -3.83 -2.36
C PHE A 438 -39.25 -4.15 -2.88
N GLN A 439 -39.69 -5.41 -2.77
CA GLN A 439 -41.05 -5.85 -3.12
C GLN A 439 -42.12 -5.28 -2.19
N LYS A 440 -41.87 -5.23 -0.87
CA LYS A 440 -42.79 -4.61 0.10
C LYS A 440 -42.95 -3.12 -0.15
N LEU A 441 -41.89 -2.42 -0.56
CA LEU A 441 -41.97 -1.00 -0.91
C LEU A 441 -42.88 -0.77 -2.12
N LEU A 442 -42.70 -1.57 -3.16
CA LEU A 442 -43.52 -1.47 -4.37
C LEU A 442 -44.99 -1.86 -4.12
N ASN A 443 -45.29 -2.75 -3.16
CA ASN A 443 -46.65 -3.08 -2.72
C ASN A 443 -47.31 -2.02 -1.82
N LEU A 444 -46.50 -1.20 -1.12
CA LEU A 444 -47.00 -0.13 -0.26
C LEU A 444 -47.36 1.14 -1.04
N SER A 445 -46.75 1.31 -2.21
CA SER A 445 -47.00 2.44 -3.10
C SER A 445 -48.26 2.22 -3.91
N THR A 446 -49.11 3.24 -4.00
CA THR A 446 -50.28 3.22 -4.90
C THR A 446 -49.91 3.39 -6.37
N ALA A 447 -48.66 3.76 -6.68
CA ALA A 447 -48.18 4.04 -8.03
C ALA A 447 -47.81 2.77 -8.84
N PHE A 448 -47.65 1.62 -8.17
CA PHE A 448 -47.12 0.41 -8.78
C PHE A 448 -48.07 -0.78 -8.63
N ASN A 449 -48.13 -1.63 -9.65
CA ASN A 449 -48.75 -2.95 -9.59
C ASN A 449 -47.66 -4.02 -9.77
N LEU A 450 -47.66 -5.03 -8.90
CA LEU A 450 -46.70 -6.13 -8.90
C LEU A 450 -47.36 -7.42 -9.40
N ASP A 451 -46.83 -7.96 -10.49
CA ASP A 451 -47.25 -9.24 -11.04
C ASP A 451 -46.15 -10.29 -10.81
N LYS A 452 -46.53 -11.45 -10.26
CA LYS A 452 -45.60 -12.57 -10.04
C LYS A 452 -45.63 -13.51 -11.26
N THR A 453 -44.48 -13.72 -11.88
CA THR A 453 -44.29 -14.74 -12.93
C THR A 453 -43.45 -15.91 -12.39
N ASP A 454 -43.48 -17.07 -13.05
CA ASP A 454 -42.84 -18.32 -12.59
C ASP A 454 -41.33 -18.22 -12.29
N LYS A 455 -40.66 -17.16 -12.76
CA LYS A 455 -39.22 -16.94 -12.56
C LYS A 455 -38.85 -15.60 -11.91
N ASP A 456 -39.74 -14.60 -11.86
CA ASP A 456 -39.42 -13.29 -11.29
C ASP A 456 -40.66 -12.41 -11.00
N TRP A 457 -40.47 -11.39 -10.16
CA TRP A 457 -41.46 -10.31 -9.94
C TRP A 457 -41.30 -9.23 -11.01
N ARG A 458 -42.43 -8.79 -11.58
CA ARG A 458 -42.52 -7.68 -12.54
C ARG A 458 -43.35 -6.55 -11.95
N VAL A 459 -43.00 -5.31 -12.28
CA VAL A 459 -43.69 -4.10 -11.84
C VAL A 459 -44.16 -3.28 -13.03
N LYS A 460 -45.38 -2.76 -12.93
CA LYS A 460 -45.97 -1.84 -13.90
C LYS A 460 -46.52 -0.61 -13.21
N LEU A 461 -46.65 0.49 -13.95
CA LEU A 461 -47.28 1.69 -13.43
C LEU A 461 -48.79 1.50 -13.38
N ASN A 462 -49.41 1.96 -12.30
CA ASN A 462 -50.86 2.11 -12.29
C ASN A 462 -51.22 3.29 -13.20
N SER A 463 -51.89 3.02 -14.31
CA SER A 463 -52.54 4.08 -15.07
C SER A 463 -53.57 4.76 -14.15
N PRO A 464 -53.67 6.10 -14.15
CA PRO A 464 -54.73 6.81 -13.44
C PRO A 464 -56.12 6.44 -13.96
#